data_AF-A0A7Y5B7Z2-F1
#
_entry.id   AF-A0A7Y5B7Z2-F1
#
_cell.length_a   1.000
_cell.length_b   1.000
_cell.length_c   1.000
_cell.angle_alpha   90.00
_cell.angle_beta   90.00
_cell.angle_gamma   90.00
#
_symmetry.space_group_name_H-M   'P 1'
#
loop_
_entity.id
_entity.type
_entity.pdbx_description
1 polymer ?
#
loop_
_entity_poly.entity_id
_entity_poly.type
_entity_poly.pdbx_seq_one_letter_code
_entity_poly.pdbx_strand_id
1 'polypeptide(L)'
;MVKTLQNKFKTNSKGFILKILGIFMLLGVLSSNVKATHMMGADITYYCLGNNKFNIIIKLYRDCRGVAIGAPSSTITCASNNNTIASFTPTEIKVRDITPTCSSTGKACNPPNTYGTGKGIEEHTYSYTYDFTTVKKNGCCRVRIGTGQCCRNGAITTGAASANFFTYAEFDICNAKCNSSPSLTTEPIALICCNQPYYYNNGASDTTDLDSLSYEWGNPLQSWGSNTTWSGSFSSKMPFSVYWPSGYDKSKGPKPDANPPIGLYLDPETGDLIFTPTDCNESTVAVIQVTEWRKDSSGKWKDIGVTRRDVQFWVETCPGNNPPTLNGPYKYDVCAGNAICFTITSDDKQFIPPPPAKANPPDTVRLTWNRGIPGGTFTIVNTKARLQSGKFCWTPKKNQASDLPYTFTVTARDNSCPLNAVTVKSYSVKVKHIAEADRNVDTFACGKYYVESNPFPNFKGSPSYFWEVTDTNNQLLNKSYYYFKPSNSLYSNKKSDTIQFRKGGKYIIHHRI
;
A
#
# COMPACT_ATOMS: atom_id res chain seq x y z
N MET A 1 35.84 -84.27 12.85
CA MET A 1 36.03 -82.83 13.14
C MET A 1 34.79 -82.00 12.75
N VAL A 2 33.57 -82.49 13.05
CA VAL A 2 32.28 -81.91 12.58
C VAL A 2 31.31 -81.73 13.75
N LYS A 3 31.80 -81.30 14.92
CA LYS A 3 30.97 -80.99 16.09
C LYS A 3 31.31 -79.68 16.81
N THR A 4 32.13 -78.82 16.20
CA THR A 4 32.62 -77.59 16.85
C THR A 4 32.30 -76.29 16.09
N LEU A 5 31.42 -76.34 15.08
CA LEU A 5 31.02 -75.15 14.29
C LEU A 5 29.54 -74.75 14.41
N GLN A 6 28.68 -75.60 14.98
CA GLN A 6 27.24 -75.29 15.09
C GLN A 6 26.84 -74.51 16.35
N ASN A 7 27.68 -74.44 17.40
CA ASN A 7 27.32 -73.76 18.65
C ASN A 7 27.79 -72.30 18.77
N LYS A 8 28.59 -71.77 17.84
CA LYS A 8 29.00 -70.34 17.84
C LYS A 8 28.07 -69.43 17.02
N PHE A 9 27.20 -69.97 16.18
CA PHE A 9 26.28 -69.18 15.34
C PHE A 9 24.88 -68.98 15.93
N LYS A 10 24.49 -69.73 16.97
CA LYS A 10 23.14 -69.65 17.56
C LYS A 10 22.97 -68.62 18.67
N THR A 11 24.07 -68.16 19.28
CA THR A 11 24.06 -67.18 20.39
C THR A 11 24.27 -65.73 19.95
N ASN A 12 24.76 -65.48 18.73
CA ASN A 12 24.99 -64.12 18.21
C ASN A 12 23.86 -63.59 17.30
N SER A 13 22.98 -64.44 16.76
CA SER A 13 21.90 -64.01 15.87
C SER A 13 20.72 -63.36 16.61
N LYS A 14 20.39 -63.84 17.82
CA LYS A 14 19.30 -63.27 18.63
C LYS A 14 19.61 -61.85 19.12
N GLY A 15 20.87 -61.58 19.51
CA GLY A 15 21.30 -60.23 19.91
C GLY A 15 21.38 -59.25 18.73
N PHE A 16 21.69 -59.73 17.53
CA PHE A 16 21.74 -58.91 16.32
C PHE A 16 20.33 -58.56 15.80
N ILE A 17 19.38 -59.50 15.86
CA ILE A 17 17.98 -59.27 15.49
C ILE A 17 17.28 -58.35 16.50
N LEU A 18 17.53 -58.48 17.81
CA LEU A 18 16.99 -57.54 18.81
C LEU A 18 17.58 -56.13 18.67
N LYS A 19 18.85 -55.99 18.25
CA LYS A 19 19.47 -54.68 17.98
C LYS A 19 18.92 -54.04 16.70
N ILE A 20 18.63 -54.83 15.66
CA ILE A 20 17.98 -54.34 14.43
C ILE A 20 16.51 -53.97 14.69
N LEU A 21 15.76 -54.76 15.47
CA LEU A 21 14.40 -54.40 15.88
C LEU A 21 14.39 -53.16 16.78
N GLY A 22 15.37 -53.03 17.68
CA GLY A 22 15.55 -51.85 18.52
C GLY A 22 15.85 -50.60 17.70
N ILE A 23 16.68 -50.71 16.65
CA ILE A 23 16.98 -49.60 15.72
C ILE A 23 15.77 -49.25 14.85
N PHE A 24 15.01 -50.23 14.36
CA PHE A 24 13.76 -49.99 13.61
C PHE A 24 12.65 -49.38 14.47
N MET A 25 12.57 -49.77 15.75
CA MET A 25 11.60 -49.23 16.71
C MET A 25 12.02 -47.84 17.22
N LEU A 26 13.33 -47.53 17.28
CA LEU A 26 13.84 -46.17 17.57
C LEU A 26 13.67 -45.21 16.37
N LEU A 27 13.73 -45.73 15.13
CA LEU A 27 13.43 -44.96 13.90
C LEU A 27 11.93 -44.68 13.71
N GLY A 28 11.05 -45.50 14.29
CA GLY A 28 9.59 -45.32 14.24
C GLY A 28 9.04 -44.23 15.18
N VAL A 29 9.82 -43.77 16.16
CA VAL A 29 9.38 -42.77 17.17
C VAL A 29 9.78 -41.34 16.80
N LEU A 30 10.47 -41.14 15.67
CA LEU A 30 10.86 -39.82 15.15
C LEU A 30 10.04 -39.36 13.93
N SER A 31 8.85 -39.93 13.70
CA SER A 31 7.89 -39.37 12.75
C SER A 31 7.25 -38.10 13.32
N SER A 32 8.00 -36.99 13.30
CA SER A 32 7.40 -35.67 13.37
C SER A 32 6.47 -35.53 12.16
N ASN A 33 5.19 -35.32 12.41
CA ASN A 33 4.23 -35.00 11.36
C ASN A 33 4.61 -33.63 10.81
N VAL A 34 5.45 -33.57 9.77
CA VAL A 34 5.67 -32.36 8.98
C VAL A 34 4.41 -32.14 8.14
N LYS A 35 3.34 -31.67 8.79
CA LYS A 35 2.18 -31.15 8.07
C LYS A 35 2.56 -29.75 7.61
N ALA A 36 3.14 -29.65 6.42
CA ALA A 36 3.24 -28.36 5.74
C ALA A 36 1.81 -27.84 5.56
N THR A 37 1.42 -26.84 6.36
CA THR A 37 0.19 -26.10 6.09
C THR A 37 0.49 -25.06 5.01
N HIS A 38 -0.55 -24.64 4.31
CA HIS A 38 -0.39 -23.91 3.05
C HIS A 38 -0.70 -22.43 3.27
N MET A 39 -0.13 -21.89 4.34
CA MET A 39 -0.22 -20.46 4.65
C MET A 39 0.54 -19.68 3.60
N MET A 40 -0.19 -18.84 2.88
CA MET A 40 0.38 -17.91 1.91
C MET A 40 0.69 -16.57 2.54
N GLY A 41 0.07 -16.19 3.66
CA GLY A 41 0.30 -14.86 4.20
C GLY A 41 -0.76 -14.38 5.17
N ALA A 42 -0.60 -13.14 5.62
CA ALA A 42 -1.62 -12.41 6.33
C ALA A 42 -1.42 -10.89 6.30
N ASP A 43 -2.53 -10.18 6.49
CA ASP A 43 -2.57 -8.76 6.84
C ASP A 43 -3.26 -8.59 8.20
N ILE A 44 -2.82 -7.62 9.01
CA ILE A 44 -3.51 -7.20 10.23
C ILE A 44 -3.84 -5.71 10.11
N THR A 45 -5.10 -5.37 10.32
CA THR A 45 -5.58 -3.98 10.41
C THR A 45 -6.35 -3.77 11.71
N TYR A 46 -6.41 -2.54 12.18
CA TYR A 46 -7.15 -2.15 13.38
C TYR A 46 -7.93 -0.86 13.14
N TYR A 47 -9.14 -0.81 13.69
CA TYR A 47 -10.03 0.35 13.59
C TYR A 47 -10.42 0.79 14.98
N CYS A 48 -10.25 2.07 15.29
CA CYS A 48 -10.68 2.59 16.57
C CYS A 48 -12.23 2.71 16.62
N LEU A 49 -12.82 2.20 17.69
CA LEU A 49 -14.26 2.28 17.97
C LEU A 49 -14.61 3.37 19.01
N GLY A 50 -13.60 4.12 19.46
CA GLY A 50 -13.71 5.08 20.57
C GLY A 50 -13.48 4.43 21.94
N ASN A 51 -13.25 5.26 22.96
CA ASN A 51 -13.07 4.83 24.36
C ASN A 51 -12.00 3.72 24.54
N ASN A 52 -10.88 3.80 23.82
CA ASN A 52 -9.80 2.80 23.77
C ASN A 52 -10.22 1.39 23.29
N LYS A 53 -11.40 1.24 22.69
CA LYS A 53 -11.84 0.00 22.06
C LYS A 53 -11.43 -0.01 20.60
N PHE A 54 -10.91 -1.14 20.14
CA PHE A 54 -10.47 -1.31 18.76
C PHE A 54 -11.03 -2.61 18.19
N ASN A 55 -11.49 -2.56 16.95
CA ASN A 55 -11.79 -3.75 16.16
C ASN A 55 -10.54 -4.13 15.38
N ILE A 56 -10.06 -5.34 15.59
CA ILE A 56 -8.91 -5.93 14.94
C ILE A 56 -9.42 -6.85 13.84
N ILE A 57 -8.95 -6.64 12.62
CA ILE A 57 -9.24 -7.48 11.46
C ILE A 57 -7.96 -8.20 11.04
N ILE A 58 -8.02 -9.53 11.03
CA ILE A 58 -6.93 -10.38 10.56
C ILE A 58 -7.41 -11.06 9.28
N LYS A 59 -6.64 -10.91 8.21
CA LYS A 59 -6.87 -11.63 6.95
C LYS A 59 -5.78 -12.66 6.77
N LEU A 60 -6.14 -13.93 6.73
CA LEU A 60 -5.21 -15.01 6.38
C LEU A 60 -5.39 -15.39 4.91
N TYR A 61 -4.29 -15.62 4.22
CA TYR A 61 -4.26 -16.09 2.83
C TYR A 61 -3.83 -17.56 2.80
N ARG A 62 -4.61 -18.40 2.13
CA ARG A 62 -4.41 -19.85 2.02
C ARG A 62 -4.26 -20.27 0.57
N ASP A 63 -3.32 -21.17 0.30
CA ASP A 63 -3.23 -21.87 -0.97
C ASP A 63 -4.23 -23.04 -0.98
N CYS A 64 -5.12 -23.03 -1.96
CA CYS A 64 -6.27 -23.94 -2.05
C CYS A 64 -5.89 -25.40 -2.35
N ARG A 65 -4.64 -25.65 -2.78
CA ARG A 65 -4.05 -27.01 -2.85
C ARG A 65 -3.82 -27.60 -1.47
N GLY A 66 -3.81 -26.75 -0.46
CA GLY A 66 -3.42 -27.07 0.89
C GLY A 66 -4.49 -27.50 1.83
N VAL A 67 -4.08 -27.81 3.05
CA VAL A 67 -5.02 -28.18 4.13
C VAL A 67 -5.91 -27.01 4.51
N ALA A 68 -7.08 -27.33 5.06
CA ALA A 68 -7.97 -26.37 5.68
C ALA A 68 -7.26 -25.59 6.80
N ILE A 69 -7.61 -24.32 6.98
CA ILE A 69 -7.15 -23.50 8.09
C ILE A 69 -8.29 -23.21 9.07
N GLY A 70 -7.94 -23.06 10.34
CA GLY A 70 -8.84 -22.57 11.37
C GLY A 70 -8.47 -21.14 11.76
N ALA A 71 -9.24 -20.59 12.70
CA ALA A 71 -8.90 -19.30 13.29
C ALA A 71 -7.51 -19.34 13.95
N PRO A 72 -6.65 -18.35 13.70
CA PRO A 72 -5.29 -18.35 14.23
C PRO A 72 -5.27 -18.01 15.72
N SER A 73 -4.35 -18.62 16.47
CA SER A 73 -4.03 -18.14 17.81
C SER A 73 -3.26 -16.82 17.69
N SER A 74 -3.76 -15.79 18.36
CA SER A 74 -3.23 -14.43 18.27
C SER A 74 -2.93 -13.86 19.65
N THR A 75 -1.97 -12.94 19.72
CA THR A 75 -1.50 -12.35 20.97
C THR A 75 -1.45 -10.84 20.88
N ILE A 76 -1.72 -10.17 21.99
CA ILE A 76 -1.45 -8.75 22.19
C ILE A 76 -0.25 -8.65 23.14
N THR A 77 0.79 -7.93 22.74
CA THR A 77 2.00 -7.74 23.56
C THR A 77 2.31 -6.26 23.74
N CYS A 78 2.92 -5.90 24.87
CA CYS A 78 3.47 -4.57 25.05
C CYS A 78 4.84 -4.45 24.37
N ALA A 79 5.02 -3.48 23.47
CA ALA A 79 6.24 -3.36 22.68
C ALA A 79 7.48 -3.00 23.52
N SER A 80 7.32 -2.31 24.65
CA SER A 80 8.43 -1.82 25.47
C SER A 80 9.17 -2.90 26.25
N ASN A 81 8.47 -4.00 26.60
CA ASN A 81 9.02 -5.07 27.42
C ASN A 81 8.71 -6.48 26.88
N ASN A 82 8.05 -6.58 25.72
CA ASN A 82 7.60 -7.81 25.08
C ASN A 82 6.67 -8.69 25.95
N ASN A 83 6.06 -8.13 27.00
CA ASN A 83 5.13 -8.89 27.83
C ASN A 83 3.82 -9.14 27.08
N THR A 84 3.36 -10.39 27.07
CA THR A 84 2.04 -10.75 26.58
C THR A 84 0.97 -10.19 27.50
N ILE A 85 0.10 -9.36 26.95
CA ILE A 85 -1.04 -8.72 27.62
C ILE A 85 -2.26 -9.64 27.54
N ALA A 86 -2.52 -10.20 26.36
CA ALA A 86 -3.66 -11.06 26.11
C ALA A 86 -3.34 -12.09 25.02
N SER A 87 -4.03 -13.23 25.07
CA SER A 87 -4.10 -14.22 23.98
C SER A 87 -5.57 -14.39 23.59
N PHE A 88 -5.84 -14.51 22.29
CA PHE A 88 -7.20 -14.59 21.77
C PHE A 88 -7.26 -15.42 20.49
N THR A 89 -8.47 -15.92 20.20
CA THR A 89 -8.83 -16.54 18.93
C THR A 89 -9.92 -15.67 18.30
N PRO A 90 -9.68 -15.06 17.12
CA PRO A 90 -10.66 -14.18 16.50
C PRO A 90 -11.78 -14.99 15.82
N THR A 91 -12.93 -14.36 15.58
CA THR A 91 -14.09 -15.00 14.95
C THR A 91 -14.02 -14.86 13.43
N GLU A 92 -14.20 -15.95 12.68
CA GLU A 92 -14.25 -15.91 11.21
C GLU A 92 -15.56 -15.23 10.75
N ILE A 93 -15.44 -14.25 9.87
CA ILE A 93 -16.58 -13.48 9.36
C ILE A 93 -16.78 -13.64 7.86
N LYS A 94 -15.75 -14.05 7.11
CA LYS A 94 -15.83 -14.19 5.65
C LYS A 94 -14.73 -15.09 5.09
N VAL A 95 -15.09 -15.93 4.12
CA VAL A 95 -14.14 -16.68 3.28
C VAL A 95 -14.44 -16.38 1.81
N ARG A 96 -13.41 -16.12 1.01
CA ARG A 96 -13.56 -15.90 -0.44
C ARG A 96 -12.34 -16.33 -1.23
N ASP A 97 -12.59 -16.84 -2.43
CA ASP A 97 -11.57 -17.04 -3.48
C ASP A 97 -11.19 -15.68 -4.08
N ILE A 98 -9.91 -15.34 -4.07
CA ILE A 98 -9.31 -14.12 -4.64
C ILE A 98 -8.35 -14.43 -5.79
N THR A 99 -8.43 -15.63 -6.36
CA THR A 99 -7.58 -16.04 -7.49
C THR A 99 -7.83 -15.15 -8.71
N PRO A 100 -6.78 -14.61 -9.38
CA PRO A 100 -6.92 -13.65 -10.48
C PRO A 100 -7.31 -14.29 -11.82
N THR A 101 -8.22 -15.26 -11.84
CA THR A 101 -8.69 -15.94 -13.06
C THR A 101 -9.91 -15.27 -13.68
N CYS A 102 -10.13 -15.53 -14.98
CA CYS A 102 -11.35 -15.12 -15.66
C CYS A 102 -12.59 -15.75 -14.99
N SER A 103 -13.72 -15.05 -15.01
CA SER A 103 -15.01 -15.55 -14.46
C SER A 103 -15.47 -16.86 -15.11
N SER A 104 -15.06 -17.14 -16.34
CA SER A 104 -15.33 -18.38 -17.07
C SER A 104 -14.57 -19.61 -16.54
N THR A 105 -13.55 -19.43 -15.72
CA THR A 105 -12.59 -20.50 -15.35
C THR A 105 -13.00 -21.30 -14.10
N GLY A 106 -14.18 -21.03 -13.54
CA GLY A 106 -14.59 -21.58 -12.25
C GLY A 106 -13.75 -21.01 -11.09
N LYS A 107 -14.17 -21.29 -9.85
CA LYS A 107 -13.42 -20.92 -8.64
C LYS A 107 -12.41 -22.02 -8.32
N ALA A 108 -11.14 -21.64 -8.15
CA ALA A 108 -10.07 -22.57 -7.82
C ALA A 108 -10.18 -23.11 -6.38
N CYS A 109 -10.82 -22.34 -5.50
CA CYS A 109 -11.01 -22.67 -4.09
C CYS A 109 -12.45 -23.10 -3.82
N ASN A 110 -12.89 -24.18 -4.47
CA ASN A 110 -14.25 -24.69 -4.34
C ASN A 110 -14.28 -26.21 -4.12
N PRO A 111 -14.88 -26.72 -3.01
CA PRO A 111 -15.51 -25.98 -1.91
C PRO A 111 -14.51 -25.11 -1.11
N PRO A 112 -14.99 -24.06 -0.40
CA PRO A 112 -14.11 -23.21 0.39
C PRO A 112 -13.47 -23.98 1.55
N ASN A 113 -12.30 -23.53 2.00
CA ASN A 113 -11.52 -24.11 3.10
C ASN A 113 -11.33 -25.64 3.03
N THR A 114 -11.23 -26.19 1.82
CA THR A 114 -11.12 -27.63 1.58
C THR A 114 -9.76 -27.98 0.99
N TYR A 115 -9.28 -29.18 1.31
CA TYR A 115 -8.00 -29.68 0.81
C TYR A 115 -8.04 -29.99 -0.69
N GLY A 116 -7.00 -29.55 -1.40
CA GLY A 116 -6.73 -30.00 -2.76
C GLY A 116 -7.75 -29.53 -3.82
N THR A 117 -8.40 -28.38 -3.62
CA THR A 117 -9.46 -27.91 -4.53
C THR A 117 -8.93 -27.31 -5.83
N GLY A 118 -7.70 -26.80 -5.83
CA GLY A 118 -7.04 -26.27 -7.02
C GLY A 118 -5.94 -25.28 -6.68
N LYS A 119 -5.20 -24.85 -7.71
CA LYS A 119 -4.20 -23.77 -7.58
C LYS A 119 -4.93 -22.43 -7.53
N GLY A 120 -5.20 -21.97 -6.32
CA GLY A 120 -5.91 -20.73 -6.05
C GLY A 120 -5.53 -20.14 -4.71
N ILE A 121 -6.02 -18.93 -4.45
CA ILE A 121 -5.77 -18.17 -3.22
C ILE A 121 -7.11 -17.87 -2.56
N GLU A 122 -7.24 -18.26 -1.30
CA GLU A 122 -8.42 -18.03 -0.48
C GLU A 122 -8.09 -17.06 0.66
N GLU A 123 -8.91 -16.01 0.81
CA GLU A 123 -8.84 -15.04 1.90
C GLU A 123 -9.86 -15.43 2.98
N HIS A 124 -9.37 -15.63 4.21
CA HIS A 124 -10.16 -15.80 5.41
C HIS A 124 -10.07 -14.55 6.27
N THR A 125 -11.19 -13.87 6.49
CA THR A 125 -11.26 -12.66 7.31
C THR A 125 -11.80 -13.00 8.70
N TYR A 126 -11.07 -12.58 9.73
CA TYR A 126 -11.42 -12.73 11.12
C TYR A 126 -11.54 -11.37 11.82
N SER A 127 -12.38 -11.28 12.85
CA SER A 127 -12.62 -10.07 13.63
C SER A 127 -12.46 -10.33 15.12
N TYR A 128 -11.88 -9.38 15.84
CA TYR A 128 -11.80 -9.40 17.30
C TYR A 128 -11.80 -7.99 17.88
N THR A 129 -12.63 -7.75 18.90
CA THR A 129 -12.69 -6.46 19.59
C THR A 129 -11.97 -6.54 20.92
N TYR A 130 -11.08 -5.58 21.19
CA TYR A 130 -10.35 -5.48 22.45
C TYR A 130 -10.43 -4.07 23.05
N ASP A 131 -10.49 -3.99 24.38
CA ASP A 131 -10.48 -2.74 25.15
C ASP A 131 -9.11 -2.52 25.80
N PHE A 132 -8.39 -1.51 25.32
CA PHE A 132 -7.04 -1.19 25.77
C PHE A 132 -7.01 -0.26 27.01
N THR A 133 -8.15 0.01 27.66
CA THR A 133 -8.22 0.92 28.81
C THR A 133 -7.28 0.48 29.96
N THR A 134 -7.32 -0.80 30.34
CA THR A 134 -6.44 -1.34 31.40
C THR A 134 -4.98 -1.36 30.97
N VAL A 135 -4.72 -1.69 29.70
CA VAL A 135 -3.36 -1.74 29.12
C VAL A 135 -2.68 -0.38 29.20
N LYS A 136 -3.41 0.67 28.80
CA LYS A 136 -2.98 2.06 28.88
C LYS A 136 -2.75 2.51 30.32
N LYS A 137 -3.65 2.16 31.24
CA LYS A 137 -3.53 2.47 32.68
C LYS A 137 -2.26 1.85 33.29
N ASN A 138 -1.87 0.66 32.81
CA ASN A 138 -0.67 -0.04 33.24
C ASN A 138 0.63 0.47 32.58
N GLY A 139 0.58 1.60 31.86
CA GLY A 139 1.74 2.26 31.28
C GLY A 139 2.23 1.66 29.96
N CYS A 140 1.51 0.71 29.36
CA CYS A 140 1.85 0.23 28.04
C CYS A 140 1.25 1.14 26.97
N CYS A 141 2.09 1.93 26.32
CA CYS A 141 1.65 2.88 25.29
C CYS A 141 1.74 2.36 23.86
N ARG A 142 2.65 1.44 23.59
CA ARG A 142 2.83 0.86 22.25
C ARG A 142 2.54 -0.62 22.32
N VAL A 143 1.53 -1.06 21.58
CA VAL A 143 1.02 -2.43 21.60
C VAL A 143 1.26 -3.09 20.26
N ARG A 144 1.51 -4.39 20.27
CA ARG A 144 1.62 -5.20 19.06
C ARG A 144 0.56 -6.29 19.07
N ILE A 145 -0.13 -6.45 17.95
CA ILE A 145 -1.04 -7.55 17.68
C ILE A 145 -0.28 -8.53 16.79
N GLY A 146 0.05 -9.70 17.31
CA GLY A 146 0.74 -10.76 16.59
C GLY A 146 -0.21 -11.90 16.26
N THR A 147 -0.06 -12.45 15.06
CA THR A 147 -0.76 -13.67 14.64
C THR A 147 0.22 -14.58 13.93
N GLY A 148 0.02 -15.89 14.07
CA GLY A 148 0.89 -16.86 13.45
C GLY A 148 0.23 -18.23 13.36
N GLN A 149 0.74 -19.03 12.45
CA GLN A 149 0.29 -20.39 12.24
C GLN A 149 1.44 -21.22 11.66
N CYS A 150 1.65 -22.42 12.19
CA CYS A 150 2.48 -23.37 11.44
C CYS A 150 1.65 -23.90 10.28
N CYS A 151 2.12 -23.82 9.04
CA CYS A 151 3.40 -23.36 8.55
C CYS A 151 3.20 -22.73 7.17
N ARG A 152 4.24 -22.07 6.65
CA ARG A 152 4.31 -21.63 5.27
C ARG A 152 4.36 -22.83 4.32
N ASN A 153 4.02 -22.59 3.06
CA ASN A 153 4.06 -23.60 2.03
C ASN A 153 5.46 -24.22 1.86
N GLY A 154 5.55 -25.55 1.79
CA GLY A 154 6.81 -26.27 1.57
C GLY A 154 7.43 -26.06 0.19
N ALA A 155 6.67 -25.54 -0.78
CA ALA A 155 7.13 -25.26 -2.14
C ALA A 155 7.86 -23.92 -2.31
N ILE A 156 8.10 -23.15 -1.24
CA ILE A 156 8.87 -21.90 -1.31
C ILE A 156 10.35 -22.22 -1.65
N THR A 157 10.86 -21.64 -2.73
CA THR A 157 12.22 -21.90 -3.23
C THR A 157 13.28 -20.96 -2.65
N THR A 158 12.86 -19.85 -2.05
CA THR A 158 13.76 -18.78 -1.55
C THR A 158 14.14 -18.91 -0.07
N GLY A 159 13.84 -20.05 0.57
CA GLY A 159 14.36 -20.41 1.90
C GLY A 159 13.32 -20.48 3.04
N ALA A 160 12.10 -20.00 2.82
CA ALA A 160 11.01 -20.01 3.80
C ALA A 160 10.13 -21.28 3.79
N ALA A 161 10.55 -22.33 3.07
CA ALA A 161 9.82 -23.57 2.95
C ALA A 161 9.52 -24.20 4.31
N SER A 162 8.24 -24.51 4.57
CA SER A 162 7.77 -25.16 5.81
C SER A 162 8.09 -24.41 7.11
N ALA A 163 8.60 -23.17 7.03
CA ALA A 163 8.87 -22.34 8.20
C ALA A 163 7.55 -21.95 8.90
N ASN A 164 7.61 -21.61 10.18
CA ASN A 164 6.44 -21.02 10.84
C ASN A 164 6.04 -19.71 10.14
N PHE A 165 4.74 -19.45 10.04
CA PHE A 165 4.24 -18.14 9.62
C PHE A 165 3.97 -17.28 10.86
N PHE A 166 4.45 -16.04 10.85
CA PHE A 166 4.13 -15.03 11.85
C PHE A 166 4.13 -13.63 11.23
N THR A 167 3.21 -12.77 11.66
CA THR A 167 3.20 -11.33 11.33
C THR A 167 2.60 -10.52 12.47
N TYR A 168 2.74 -9.20 12.41
CA TYR A 168 2.18 -8.31 13.41
C TYR A 168 1.73 -6.97 12.82
N ALA A 169 0.85 -6.30 13.55
CA ALA A 169 0.65 -4.85 13.50
C ALA A 169 1.05 -4.23 14.85
N GLU A 170 1.51 -2.99 14.85
CA GLU A 170 1.93 -2.26 16.04
C GLU A 170 1.34 -0.85 16.01
N PHE A 171 0.94 -0.30 17.17
CA PHE A 171 0.42 1.07 17.23
C PHE A 171 0.52 1.69 18.62
N ASP A 172 0.55 3.02 18.67
CA ASP A 172 0.58 3.83 19.89
C ASP A 172 -0.85 4.18 20.36
N ILE A 173 -1.24 3.65 21.52
CA ILE A 173 -2.57 3.87 22.14
C ILE A 173 -2.60 5.05 23.13
N CYS A 174 -1.45 5.67 23.41
CA CYS A 174 -1.33 6.80 24.32
C CYS A 174 -1.35 8.13 23.59
N ASN A 175 -0.45 8.30 22.63
CA ASN A 175 -0.16 9.56 21.95
C ASN A 175 -1.03 9.73 20.70
N ALA A 176 -1.26 8.66 19.94
CA ALA A 176 -2.17 8.66 18.80
C ALA A 176 -3.57 8.20 19.25
N LYS A 177 -4.27 9.09 19.97
CA LYS A 177 -5.60 8.79 20.50
C LYS A 177 -6.53 8.38 19.35
N CYS A 178 -6.99 7.13 19.39
CA CYS A 178 -7.95 6.57 18.44
C CYS A 178 -7.44 6.43 17.00
N ASN A 179 -6.19 6.02 16.81
CA ASN A 179 -5.63 5.76 15.49
C ASN A 179 -6.23 4.51 14.81
N SER A 180 -6.65 4.60 13.55
CA SER A 180 -7.03 3.46 12.74
C SER A 180 -5.98 3.21 11.66
N SER A 181 -5.52 1.96 11.53
CA SER A 181 -4.51 1.62 10.52
C SER A 181 -5.00 1.93 9.10
N PRO A 182 -4.08 2.17 8.14
CA PRO A 182 -4.43 2.25 6.74
C PRO A 182 -5.10 0.95 6.28
N SER A 183 -6.18 1.10 5.50
CA SER A 183 -6.82 -0.03 4.84
C SER A 183 -6.00 -0.46 3.63
N LEU A 184 -5.74 -1.76 3.47
CA LEU A 184 -5.11 -2.30 2.26
C LEU A 184 -6.20 -2.69 1.25
N THR A 185 -6.45 -1.78 0.31
CA THR A 185 -7.63 -1.85 -0.60
C THR A 185 -7.41 -2.72 -1.84
N THR A 186 -6.16 -3.06 -2.14
CA THR A 186 -5.83 -3.98 -3.24
C THR A 186 -5.67 -5.39 -2.68
N GLU A 187 -6.23 -6.39 -3.36
CA GLU A 187 -6.01 -7.80 -3.02
C GLU A 187 -4.55 -8.20 -3.33
N PRO A 188 -3.98 -9.21 -2.63
CA PRO A 188 -2.70 -9.76 -3.01
C PRO A 188 -2.76 -10.39 -4.41
N ILE A 189 -2.03 -9.83 -5.37
CA ILE A 189 -1.85 -10.44 -6.69
C ILE A 189 -0.62 -11.34 -6.60
N ALA A 190 -0.82 -12.53 -6.04
CA ALA A 190 0.28 -13.42 -5.67
C ALA A 190 0.72 -14.36 -6.80
N LEU A 191 0.08 -14.32 -7.97
CA LEU A 191 0.50 -15.04 -9.18
C LEU A 191 1.12 -14.03 -10.15
N ILE A 192 2.42 -14.18 -10.41
CA ILE A 192 3.22 -13.28 -11.23
C ILE A 192 3.70 -14.01 -12.47
N CYS A 193 3.58 -13.36 -13.63
CA CYS A 193 4.05 -13.89 -14.89
C CYS A 193 5.55 -13.64 -15.10
N CYS A 194 6.30 -14.73 -15.29
CA CYS A 194 7.71 -14.69 -15.62
C CYS A 194 7.98 -13.87 -16.89
N ASN A 195 9.06 -13.10 -16.91
CA ASN A 195 9.48 -12.25 -18.03
C ASN A 195 8.46 -11.18 -18.47
N GLN A 196 7.51 -10.84 -17.60
CA GLN A 196 6.54 -9.75 -17.83
C GLN A 196 6.66 -8.69 -16.72
N PRO A 197 6.57 -7.39 -17.05
CA PRO A 197 6.55 -6.35 -16.04
C PRO A 197 5.42 -6.57 -15.00
N TYR A 198 5.73 -6.40 -13.73
CA TYR A 198 4.79 -6.45 -12.63
C TYR A 198 4.63 -5.06 -12.03
N TYR A 199 3.40 -4.54 -12.02
CA TYR A 199 3.05 -3.21 -11.50
C TYR A 199 1.96 -3.36 -10.43
N TYR A 200 2.35 -3.23 -9.17
CA TYR A 200 1.46 -3.49 -8.05
C TYR A 200 1.51 -2.40 -7.00
N ASN A 201 0.43 -2.23 -6.26
CA ASN A 201 0.36 -1.37 -5.10
C ASN A 201 -0.62 -1.99 -4.09
N ASN A 202 -0.26 -2.02 -2.80
CA ASN A 202 -1.13 -2.58 -1.75
C ASN A 202 -2.46 -1.83 -1.58
N GLY A 203 -2.55 -0.62 -2.14
CA GLY A 203 -3.70 0.26 -2.00
C GLY A 203 -3.87 0.71 -0.56
N ALA A 204 -2.76 0.94 0.16
CA ALA A 204 -2.81 1.44 1.52
C ALA A 204 -3.45 2.83 1.50
N SER A 205 -4.53 2.97 2.26
CA SER A 205 -5.35 4.17 2.27
C SER A 205 -5.75 4.48 3.71
N ASP A 206 -5.31 5.61 4.23
CA ASP A 206 -5.81 6.17 5.47
C ASP A 206 -6.72 7.36 5.15
N THR A 207 -8.03 7.10 5.13
CA THR A 207 -9.06 8.12 4.93
C THR A 207 -9.71 8.58 6.22
N THR A 208 -9.37 7.95 7.34
CA THR A 208 -10.01 8.18 8.64
C THR A 208 -9.23 9.22 9.43
N ASP A 209 -7.92 9.01 9.49
CA ASP A 209 -6.98 9.74 10.33
C ASP A 209 -6.10 10.70 9.50
N LEU A 210 -5.93 10.41 8.20
CA LEU A 210 -5.17 11.20 7.22
C LEU A 210 -3.67 11.33 7.59
N ASP A 211 -3.09 10.26 8.12
CA ASP A 211 -1.68 10.16 8.43
C ASP A 211 -0.80 10.05 7.18
N SER A 212 0.46 10.48 7.33
CA SER A 212 1.45 10.24 6.30
C SER A 212 1.86 8.78 6.32
N LEU A 213 1.88 8.14 5.16
CA LEU A 213 2.30 6.75 5.03
C LEU A 213 3.69 6.67 4.38
N SER A 214 4.52 5.76 4.86
CA SER A 214 5.77 5.37 4.19
C SER A 214 5.85 3.86 4.02
N TYR A 215 6.58 3.42 3.01
CA TYR A 215 6.67 2.01 2.62
C TYR A 215 8.11 1.51 2.65
N GLU A 216 8.29 0.30 3.18
CA GLU A 216 9.59 -0.37 3.14
C GLU A 216 9.45 -1.90 3.12
N TRP A 217 10.56 -2.58 2.81
CA TRP A 217 10.63 -4.03 2.91
C TRP A 217 10.76 -4.47 4.37
N GLY A 218 9.86 -5.35 4.81
CA GLY A 218 9.93 -6.03 6.09
C GLY A 218 10.55 -7.42 5.98
N ASN A 219 11.02 -7.97 7.11
CA ASN A 219 11.49 -9.36 7.17
C ASN A 219 10.31 -10.33 7.39
N PRO A 220 10.14 -11.38 6.58
CA PRO A 220 9.18 -12.44 6.92
C PRO A 220 9.56 -13.07 8.27
N LEU A 221 8.58 -13.31 9.12
CA LEU A 221 8.81 -13.79 10.49
C LEU A 221 8.29 -15.21 10.70
N GLN A 222 8.91 -15.88 11.67
CA GLN A 222 8.52 -17.16 12.26
C GLN A 222 7.96 -17.00 13.69
N SER A 223 8.34 -15.92 14.38
CA SER A 223 7.84 -15.51 15.70
C SER A 223 8.21 -14.05 15.95
N TRP A 224 7.86 -13.50 17.13
CA TRP A 224 8.17 -12.12 17.52
C TRP A 224 9.64 -11.68 17.38
N GLY A 225 10.59 -12.61 17.53
CA GLY A 225 12.03 -12.32 17.49
C GLY A 225 12.80 -13.16 16.48
N SER A 226 12.11 -13.87 15.60
CA SER A 226 12.74 -14.79 14.65
C SER A 226 12.29 -14.50 13.23
N ASN A 227 13.25 -14.16 12.37
CA ASN A 227 13.03 -14.02 10.94
C ASN A 227 13.02 -15.41 10.27
N THR A 228 12.42 -15.48 9.10
CA THR A 228 12.61 -16.63 8.22
C THR A 228 14.00 -16.59 7.58
N THR A 229 14.55 -17.77 7.29
CA THR A 229 15.82 -17.94 6.58
C THR A 229 15.66 -17.73 5.08
N TRP A 230 16.70 -17.20 4.43
CA TRP A 230 16.79 -17.06 2.98
C TRP A 230 17.78 -18.07 2.39
N SER A 231 17.51 -18.54 1.17
CA SER A 231 18.43 -19.36 0.39
C SER A 231 19.24 -18.50 -0.58
N GLY A 232 20.48 -18.92 -0.89
CA GLY A 232 21.32 -18.24 -1.89
C GLY A 232 21.53 -16.75 -1.62
N SER A 233 21.29 -15.92 -2.63
CA SER A 233 21.45 -14.46 -2.58
C SER A 233 20.16 -13.70 -2.23
N PHE A 234 19.06 -14.39 -1.92
CA PHE A 234 17.80 -13.75 -1.59
C PHE A 234 17.86 -13.06 -0.22
N SER A 235 17.03 -12.03 -0.05
CA SER A 235 16.86 -11.33 1.22
C SER A 235 15.51 -10.62 1.24
N SER A 236 15.11 -10.08 2.38
CA SER A 236 13.90 -9.25 2.48
C SER A 236 13.90 -8.05 1.55
N LYS A 237 15.08 -7.51 1.20
CA LYS A 237 15.24 -6.38 0.26
C LYS A 237 15.35 -6.80 -1.21
N MET A 238 15.62 -8.09 -1.45
CA MET A 238 15.67 -8.69 -2.78
C MET A 238 15.05 -10.10 -2.72
N PRO A 239 13.72 -10.21 -2.53
CA PRO A 239 13.04 -11.50 -2.39
C PRO A 239 12.75 -12.19 -3.72
N PHE A 240 12.98 -11.51 -4.86
CA PHE A 240 12.67 -11.99 -6.21
C PHE A 240 13.92 -12.08 -7.08
N SER A 241 13.94 -13.03 -8.01
CA SER A 241 14.85 -13.02 -9.14
C SER A 241 14.35 -12.04 -10.20
N VAL A 242 15.06 -10.92 -10.40
CA VAL A 242 14.62 -9.81 -11.25
C VAL A 242 15.57 -9.52 -12.41
N TYR A 243 15.01 -8.93 -13.47
CA TYR A 243 15.74 -8.58 -14.69
C TYR A 243 16.81 -7.52 -14.44
N TRP A 244 18.05 -7.85 -14.78
CA TRP A 244 19.18 -6.94 -14.87
C TRP A 244 19.85 -7.16 -16.24
N PRO A 245 19.86 -6.17 -17.15
CA PRO A 245 20.50 -6.32 -18.44
C PRO A 245 22.02 -6.54 -18.29
N SER A 246 22.61 -7.30 -19.22
CA SER A 246 24.06 -7.48 -19.26
C SER A 246 24.76 -6.13 -19.39
N GLY A 247 25.82 -5.93 -18.59
CA GLY A 247 26.56 -4.65 -18.53
C GLY A 247 25.86 -3.53 -17.75
N TYR A 248 24.67 -3.75 -17.20
CA TYR A 248 24.03 -2.75 -16.33
C TYR A 248 24.77 -2.62 -14.99
N ASP A 249 25.15 -1.41 -14.66
CA ASP A 249 25.75 -1.07 -13.36
C ASP A 249 24.67 -1.04 -12.26
N LYS A 250 24.59 -2.14 -11.49
CA LYS A 250 23.62 -2.31 -10.40
C LYS A 250 23.76 -1.26 -9.29
N SER A 251 24.90 -0.57 -9.17
CA SER A 251 25.09 0.49 -8.17
C SER A 251 24.20 1.72 -8.41
N LYS A 252 23.71 1.89 -9.65
CA LYS A 252 22.73 2.93 -10.01
C LYS A 252 21.32 2.65 -9.51
N GLY A 253 21.09 1.48 -8.92
CA GLY A 253 19.79 1.06 -8.43
C GLY A 253 18.82 0.65 -9.55
N PRO A 254 17.55 0.36 -9.19
CA PRO A 254 16.53 -0.03 -10.14
C PRO A 254 16.09 1.14 -11.03
N LYS A 255 15.59 0.83 -12.22
CA LYS A 255 15.03 1.77 -13.19
C LYS A 255 13.57 1.39 -13.51
N PRO A 256 12.59 1.85 -12.71
CA PRO A 256 11.20 1.41 -12.82
C PRO A 256 10.47 1.91 -14.08
N ASP A 257 10.98 2.96 -14.72
CA ASP A 257 10.47 3.57 -15.96
C ASP A 257 11.07 2.95 -17.24
N ALA A 258 12.02 2.02 -17.11
CA ALA A 258 12.53 1.26 -18.24
C ALA A 258 11.48 0.28 -18.80
N ASN A 259 11.64 -0.14 -20.06
CA ASN A 259 10.80 -1.15 -20.69
C ASN A 259 11.68 -2.29 -21.25
N PRO A 260 11.68 -3.48 -20.63
CA PRO A 260 11.02 -3.80 -19.36
C PRO A 260 11.68 -3.09 -18.15
N PRO A 261 10.98 -2.94 -17.00
CA PRO A 261 11.57 -2.40 -15.78
C PRO A 261 12.82 -3.17 -15.34
N ILE A 262 13.85 -2.44 -14.92
CA ILE A 262 15.15 -3.00 -14.51
C ILE A 262 15.25 -2.99 -12.98
N GLY A 263 15.63 -4.13 -12.41
CA GLY A 263 15.75 -4.30 -10.97
C GLY A 263 14.43 -4.41 -10.23
N LEU A 264 14.51 -4.36 -8.89
CA LEU A 264 13.38 -4.39 -7.99
C LEU A 264 13.18 -3.01 -7.35
N TYR A 265 12.02 -2.40 -7.59
CA TYR A 265 11.70 -1.09 -7.06
C TYR A 265 10.45 -1.14 -6.17
N LEU A 266 10.58 -0.65 -4.95
CA LEU A 266 9.46 -0.34 -4.05
C LEU A 266 9.54 1.16 -3.75
N ASP A 267 8.54 1.92 -4.19
CA ASP A 267 8.49 3.35 -3.93
C ASP A 267 8.17 3.62 -2.45
N PRO A 268 9.06 4.29 -1.69
CA PRO A 268 8.86 4.54 -0.27
C PRO A 268 7.77 5.57 0.04
N GLU A 269 7.33 6.37 -0.93
CA GLU A 269 6.25 7.37 -0.77
C GLU A 269 4.90 6.83 -1.21
N THR A 270 4.87 6.01 -2.27
CA THR A 270 3.60 5.59 -2.89
C THR A 270 3.24 4.13 -2.65
N GLY A 271 4.22 3.28 -2.33
CA GLY A 271 4.02 1.84 -2.17
C GLY A 271 3.90 1.09 -3.51
N ASP A 272 4.22 1.74 -4.62
CA ASP A 272 4.31 1.09 -5.93
C ASP A 272 5.48 0.09 -5.95
N LEU A 273 5.15 -1.19 -6.17
CA LEU A 273 6.09 -2.28 -6.41
C LEU A 273 6.19 -2.54 -7.92
N ILE A 274 7.41 -2.41 -8.46
CA ILE A 274 7.69 -2.48 -9.90
C ILE A 274 8.94 -3.32 -10.14
N PHE A 275 8.81 -4.38 -10.93
CA PHE A 275 9.94 -5.21 -11.39
C PHE A 275 9.55 -6.11 -12.55
N THR A 276 10.54 -6.82 -13.12
CA THR A 276 10.30 -7.89 -14.10
C THR A 276 10.96 -9.17 -13.56
N PRO A 277 10.20 -10.21 -13.19
CA PRO A 277 10.76 -11.47 -12.70
C PRO A 277 11.41 -12.28 -13.82
N THR A 278 12.44 -13.08 -13.49
CA THR A 278 13.19 -13.87 -14.47
C THR A 278 13.22 -15.37 -14.21
N ASP A 279 12.91 -15.83 -12.99
CA ASP A 279 12.84 -17.26 -12.68
C ASP A 279 11.38 -17.75 -12.72
N CYS A 280 11.07 -18.56 -13.73
CA CYS A 280 9.71 -19.02 -14.00
C CYS A 280 9.25 -20.19 -13.12
N ASN A 281 10.05 -20.61 -12.14
CA ASN A 281 9.66 -21.62 -11.14
C ASN A 281 9.87 -21.12 -9.70
N GLU A 282 9.98 -19.80 -9.52
CA GLU A 282 10.23 -19.18 -8.22
C GLU A 282 8.94 -19.10 -7.38
N SER A 283 9.04 -19.50 -6.12
CA SER A 283 8.02 -19.29 -5.12
C SER A 283 8.69 -18.62 -3.94
N THR A 284 8.28 -17.40 -3.62
CA THR A 284 8.97 -16.57 -2.63
C THR A 284 7.99 -15.91 -1.67
N VAL A 285 8.48 -15.37 -0.58
CA VAL A 285 7.69 -14.57 0.37
C VAL A 285 8.21 -13.14 0.33
N ALA A 286 7.32 -12.16 0.40
CA ALA A 286 7.75 -10.77 0.55
C ALA A 286 6.83 -10.06 1.54
N VAL A 287 7.42 -9.12 2.30
CA VAL A 287 6.68 -8.31 3.26
C VAL A 287 6.83 -6.85 2.93
N ILE A 288 5.71 -6.18 2.68
CA ILE A 288 5.68 -4.71 2.57
C ILE A 288 5.16 -4.18 3.91
N GLN A 289 5.98 -3.37 4.57
CA GLN A 289 5.63 -2.66 5.78
C GLN A 289 5.11 -1.26 5.42
N VAL A 290 4.01 -0.86 6.05
CA VAL A 290 3.43 0.47 5.95
C VAL A 290 3.52 1.12 7.33
N THR A 291 4.23 2.23 7.43
CA THR A 291 4.36 3.01 8.66
C THR A 291 3.50 4.27 8.59
N GLU A 292 2.74 4.51 9.65
CA GLU A 292 1.92 5.70 9.85
C GLU A 292 2.71 6.75 10.63
N TRP A 293 2.74 7.96 10.10
CA TRP A 293 3.40 9.10 10.71
C TRP A 293 2.41 10.22 10.98
N ARG A 294 2.44 10.73 12.22
CA ARG A 294 1.65 11.88 12.65
C ARG A 294 2.54 12.92 13.31
N LYS A 295 2.26 14.20 13.07
CA LYS A 295 2.93 15.28 13.82
C LYS A 295 2.39 15.32 15.25
N ASP A 296 3.29 15.37 16.22
CA ASP A 296 2.93 15.68 17.60
C ASP A 296 2.58 17.17 17.78
N SER A 297 2.22 17.58 18.99
CA SER A 297 1.88 18.96 19.33
C SER A 297 3.02 19.96 19.12
N SER A 298 4.27 19.49 19.01
CA SER A 298 5.44 20.32 18.68
C SER A 298 5.72 20.40 17.17
N GLY A 299 4.90 19.74 16.36
CA GLY A 299 5.03 19.70 14.91
C GLY A 299 6.05 18.68 14.40
N LYS A 300 6.58 17.80 15.26
CA LYS A 300 7.56 16.77 14.89
C LYS A 300 6.86 15.49 14.48
N TRP A 301 7.27 14.90 13.36
CA TRP A 301 6.78 13.59 12.92
C TRP A 301 7.15 12.50 13.91
N LYS A 302 6.16 11.66 14.23
CA LYS A 302 6.28 10.47 15.07
C LYS A 302 5.67 9.29 14.32
N ASP A 303 6.37 8.16 14.37
CA ASP A 303 5.78 6.86 14.03
C ASP A 303 4.72 6.54 15.10
N ILE A 304 3.50 6.32 14.66
CA ILE A 304 2.36 6.00 15.53
C ILE A 304 1.75 4.63 15.24
N GLY A 305 2.18 3.96 14.18
CA GLY A 305 1.54 2.75 13.68
C GLY A 305 2.35 2.07 12.60
N VAL A 306 2.29 0.74 12.60
CA VAL A 306 2.90 -0.13 11.61
C VAL A 306 1.92 -1.23 11.27
N THR A 307 1.61 -1.37 9.99
CA THR A 307 0.94 -2.55 9.43
C THR A 307 1.82 -3.22 8.39
N ARG A 308 1.57 -4.51 8.15
CA ARG A 308 2.42 -5.35 7.32
C ARG A 308 1.56 -6.22 6.44
N ARG A 309 1.91 -6.30 5.16
CA ARG A 309 1.40 -7.31 4.23
C ARG A 309 2.48 -8.33 3.97
N ASP A 310 2.32 -9.52 4.53
CA ASP A 310 3.20 -10.67 4.34
C ASP A 310 2.50 -11.66 3.40
N VAL A 311 3.05 -11.87 2.21
CA VAL A 311 2.43 -12.68 1.16
C VAL A 311 3.48 -13.54 0.46
N GLN A 312 3.09 -14.76 0.13
CA GLN A 312 3.79 -15.67 -0.76
C GLN A 312 3.38 -15.39 -2.20
N PHE A 313 4.38 -15.22 -3.08
CA PHE A 313 4.23 -15.03 -4.51
C PHE A 313 4.69 -16.27 -5.27
N TRP A 314 3.99 -16.59 -6.34
CA TRP A 314 4.33 -17.62 -7.32
C TRP A 314 4.70 -16.93 -8.63
N VAL A 315 5.95 -17.07 -9.04
CA VAL A 315 6.39 -16.68 -10.37
C VAL A 315 6.30 -17.90 -11.26
N GLU A 316 5.54 -17.80 -12.34
CA GLU A 316 5.36 -18.91 -13.26
C GLU A 316 5.33 -18.49 -14.72
N THR A 317 5.46 -19.47 -15.61
CA THR A 317 5.22 -19.26 -17.02
C THR A 317 3.72 -19.06 -17.26
N CYS A 318 3.33 -17.87 -17.67
CA CYS A 318 1.96 -17.54 -18.01
C CYS A 318 1.66 -17.77 -19.49
N PRO A 319 0.37 -17.88 -19.85
CA PRO A 319 -0.07 -17.69 -21.23
C PRO A 319 0.46 -16.37 -21.81
N GLY A 320 0.67 -16.35 -23.13
CA GLY A 320 1.17 -15.19 -23.85
C GLY A 320 0.20 -14.00 -23.76
N ASN A 321 0.54 -13.05 -22.90
CA ASN A 321 -0.23 -11.84 -22.63
C ASN A 321 0.73 -10.72 -22.20
N ASN A 322 0.42 -9.46 -22.46
CA ASN A 322 1.18 -8.35 -21.89
C ASN A 322 0.34 -7.66 -20.82
N PRO A 323 0.94 -7.19 -19.71
CA PRO A 323 0.20 -6.46 -18.72
C PRO A 323 -0.27 -5.10 -19.26
N PRO A 324 -1.51 -4.68 -18.94
CA PRO A 324 -1.96 -3.34 -19.28
C PRO A 324 -1.14 -2.30 -18.48
N THR A 325 -1.05 -1.08 -19.00
CA THR A 325 -0.36 0.02 -18.34
C THR A 325 -1.33 1.15 -18.00
N LEU A 326 -0.95 1.95 -17.00
CA LEU A 326 -1.66 3.14 -16.57
C LEU A 326 -0.75 4.35 -16.72
N ASN A 327 -1.20 5.33 -17.49
CA ASN A 327 -0.37 6.47 -17.89
C ASN A 327 -0.48 7.63 -16.90
N GLY A 328 0.63 8.33 -16.69
CA GLY A 328 0.67 9.56 -15.91
C GLY A 328 0.00 10.76 -16.64
N PRO A 329 0.01 11.95 -16.01
CA PRO A 329 0.69 12.29 -14.75
C PRO A 329 0.16 11.53 -13.52
N TYR A 330 1.03 11.18 -12.57
CA TYR A 330 0.65 10.45 -11.35
C TYR A 330 0.45 11.36 -10.13
N LYS A 331 0.95 12.60 -10.20
CA LYS A 331 0.86 13.59 -9.12
C LYS A 331 0.18 14.85 -9.67
N TYR A 332 -0.80 15.37 -8.93
CA TYR A 332 -1.58 16.56 -9.28
C TYR A 332 -1.65 17.53 -8.11
N ASP A 333 -1.90 18.80 -8.41
CA ASP A 333 -2.12 19.86 -7.43
C ASP A 333 -3.45 20.57 -7.70
N VAL A 334 -4.12 21.00 -6.64
CA VAL A 334 -5.31 21.87 -6.72
C VAL A 334 -5.37 22.81 -5.52
N CYS A 335 -5.86 24.03 -5.67
CA CYS A 335 -6.15 24.89 -4.52
C CYS A 335 -7.47 24.47 -3.88
N ALA A 336 -7.55 24.46 -2.55
CA ALA A 336 -8.81 24.18 -1.88
C ALA A 336 -9.93 25.13 -2.35
N GLY A 337 -11.15 24.59 -2.50
CA GLY A 337 -12.30 25.29 -3.07
C GLY A 337 -12.43 25.16 -4.60
N ASN A 338 -11.35 24.90 -5.32
CA ASN A 338 -11.39 24.73 -6.78
C ASN A 338 -11.64 23.27 -7.16
N ALA A 339 -12.44 23.05 -8.21
CA ALA A 339 -12.62 21.72 -8.77
C ALA A 339 -11.37 21.30 -9.57
N ILE A 340 -10.98 20.04 -9.43
CA ILE A 340 -10.00 19.38 -10.29
C ILE A 340 -10.67 18.19 -10.99
N CYS A 341 -10.45 18.08 -12.30
CA CYS A 341 -10.83 16.91 -13.09
C CYS A 341 -9.69 16.55 -14.05
N PHE A 342 -9.33 15.27 -14.11
CA PHE A 342 -8.35 14.76 -15.07
C PHE A 342 -8.71 13.36 -15.54
N THR A 343 -8.23 12.97 -16.72
CA THR A 343 -8.48 11.67 -17.31
C THR A 343 -7.23 10.81 -17.22
N ILE A 344 -7.37 9.66 -16.57
CA ILE A 344 -6.37 8.60 -16.53
C ILE A 344 -6.62 7.68 -17.72
N THR A 345 -5.58 7.44 -18.52
CA THR A 345 -5.65 6.56 -19.69
C THR A 345 -4.94 5.24 -19.40
N SER A 346 -5.40 4.18 -20.07
CA SER A 346 -4.73 2.89 -20.09
C SER A 346 -4.22 2.54 -21.47
N ASP A 347 -3.23 1.66 -21.51
CA ASP A 347 -2.78 1.01 -22.74
C ASP A 347 -2.61 -0.49 -22.51
N ASP A 348 -2.62 -1.24 -23.60
CA ASP A 348 -2.36 -2.68 -23.61
C ASP A 348 -1.75 -3.05 -24.95
N LYS A 349 -0.44 -3.31 -24.91
CA LYS A 349 0.31 -3.69 -26.10
C LYS A 349 -0.02 -5.13 -26.43
N GLN A 350 -0.68 -5.35 -27.56
CA GLN A 350 -0.99 -6.69 -28.05
C GLN A 350 0.24 -7.62 -27.98
N PHE A 351 0.06 -8.78 -27.36
CA PHE A 351 1.05 -9.83 -27.38
C PHE A 351 1.15 -10.46 -28.78
N ILE A 352 2.35 -10.45 -29.36
CA ILE A 352 2.63 -11.06 -30.66
C ILE A 352 3.55 -12.27 -30.42
N PRO A 353 3.04 -13.51 -30.53
CA PRO A 353 3.88 -14.69 -30.37
C PRO A 353 4.87 -14.84 -31.54
N PRO A 354 6.01 -15.52 -31.33
CA PRO A 354 6.92 -15.87 -32.41
C PRO A 354 6.22 -16.71 -33.50
N PRO A 355 6.57 -16.53 -34.79
CA PRO A 355 6.08 -17.39 -35.87
C PRO A 355 6.34 -18.88 -35.58
N PRO A 356 5.43 -19.80 -35.96
CA PRO A 356 4.27 -19.61 -36.83
C PRO A 356 2.97 -19.25 -36.11
N ALA A 357 2.98 -19.07 -34.78
CA ALA A 357 1.78 -18.73 -34.03
C ALA A 357 1.25 -17.35 -34.44
N LYS A 358 -0.07 -17.22 -34.56
CA LYS A 358 -0.73 -15.94 -34.85
C LYS A 358 -1.06 -15.22 -33.56
N ALA A 359 -0.96 -13.89 -33.58
CA ALA A 359 -1.41 -13.06 -32.48
C ALA A 359 -2.93 -13.21 -32.27
N ASN A 360 -3.34 -13.33 -31.01
CA ASN A 360 -4.74 -13.19 -30.64
C ASN A 360 -5.21 -11.74 -30.89
N PRO A 361 -6.52 -11.49 -31.05
CA PRO A 361 -7.03 -10.12 -31.10
C PRO A 361 -6.56 -9.28 -29.91
N PRO A 362 -6.34 -7.96 -30.07
CA PRO A 362 -5.93 -7.11 -28.95
C PRO A 362 -6.93 -7.14 -27.80
N ASP A 363 -6.42 -7.23 -26.57
CA ASP A 363 -7.23 -7.30 -25.36
C ASP A 363 -7.99 -5.98 -25.09
N THR A 364 -9.07 -6.10 -24.34
CA THR A 364 -9.80 -4.98 -23.74
C THR A 364 -9.30 -4.73 -22.32
N VAL A 365 -9.18 -3.47 -21.93
CA VAL A 365 -8.84 -3.06 -20.56
C VAL A 365 -10.05 -2.44 -19.87
N ARG A 366 -10.25 -2.84 -18.62
CA ARG A 366 -11.26 -2.30 -17.71
C ARG A 366 -10.60 -1.62 -16.53
N LEU A 367 -11.11 -0.44 -16.18
CA LEU A 367 -10.58 0.37 -15.08
C LEU A 367 -11.50 0.39 -13.87
N THR A 368 -10.92 0.29 -12.69
CA THR A 368 -11.59 0.57 -11.41
C THR A 368 -10.67 1.39 -10.51
N TRP A 369 -11.20 1.93 -9.42
CA TRP A 369 -10.42 2.70 -8.45
C TRP A 369 -10.82 2.32 -7.02
N ASN A 370 -9.94 2.54 -6.07
CA ASN A 370 -10.15 2.14 -4.67
C ASN A 370 -10.99 3.12 -3.85
N ARG A 371 -11.38 4.27 -4.42
CA ARG A 371 -12.10 5.35 -3.71
C ARG A 371 -11.31 5.96 -2.54
N GLY A 372 -9.98 5.97 -2.62
CA GLY A 372 -9.09 6.47 -1.56
C GLY A 372 -9.21 7.97 -1.24
N ILE A 373 -9.93 8.76 -2.05
CA ILE A 373 -10.22 10.17 -1.76
C ILE A 373 -11.72 10.34 -1.47
N PRO A 374 -12.11 10.56 -0.19
CA PRO A 374 -13.50 10.80 0.18
C PRO A 374 -14.10 12.02 -0.56
N GLY A 375 -15.27 11.82 -1.18
CA GLY A 375 -15.95 12.83 -1.98
C GLY A 375 -15.40 13.00 -3.40
N GLY A 376 -14.31 12.31 -3.76
CA GLY A 376 -13.87 12.18 -5.14
C GLY A 376 -14.81 11.27 -5.95
N THR A 377 -14.83 11.46 -7.26
CA THR A 377 -15.58 10.63 -8.19
C THR A 377 -14.66 10.10 -9.28
N PHE A 378 -14.95 8.90 -9.79
CA PHE A 378 -14.22 8.30 -10.91
C PHE A 378 -15.25 7.67 -11.85
N THR A 379 -15.27 8.14 -13.09
CA THR A 379 -16.26 7.71 -14.11
C THR A 379 -15.54 7.24 -15.36
N ILE A 380 -15.98 6.12 -15.93
CA ILE A 380 -15.44 5.63 -17.20
C ILE A 380 -15.94 6.54 -18.32
N VAL A 381 -15.02 7.12 -19.08
CA VAL A 381 -15.33 8.10 -20.13
C VAL A 381 -16.12 7.46 -21.27
N ASN A 382 -15.68 6.30 -21.75
CA ASN A 382 -16.39 5.51 -22.73
C ASN A 382 -16.37 4.04 -22.32
N THR A 383 -17.52 3.53 -21.87
CA THR A 383 -17.67 2.16 -21.39
C THR A 383 -17.46 1.10 -22.48
N LYS A 384 -17.64 1.49 -23.76
CA LYS A 384 -17.47 0.62 -24.93
C LYS A 384 -16.05 0.66 -25.52
N ALA A 385 -15.17 1.54 -25.03
CA ALA A 385 -13.80 1.60 -25.51
C ALA A 385 -13.08 0.27 -25.24
N ARG A 386 -12.24 -0.18 -26.17
CA ARG A 386 -11.36 -1.34 -25.97
C ARG A 386 -10.44 -1.08 -24.78
N LEU A 387 -9.72 0.04 -24.82
CA LEU A 387 -8.89 0.53 -23.72
C LEU A 387 -9.67 1.63 -22.98
N GLN A 388 -10.10 1.35 -21.76
CA GLN A 388 -10.87 2.33 -20.99
C GLN A 388 -9.98 3.46 -20.46
N SER A 389 -10.57 4.65 -20.37
CA SER A 389 -10.02 5.78 -19.62
C SER A 389 -11.02 6.19 -18.53
N GLY A 390 -10.51 6.57 -17.37
CA GLY A 390 -11.31 7.02 -16.23
C GLY A 390 -11.11 8.49 -15.94
N LYS A 391 -12.21 9.25 -15.83
CA LYS A 391 -12.18 10.65 -15.42
C LYS A 391 -12.36 10.73 -13.91
N PHE A 392 -11.32 11.17 -13.22
CA PHE A 392 -11.38 11.55 -11.82
C PHE A 392 -11.84 13.00 -11.70
N CYS A 393 -12.72 13.30 -10.75
CA CYS A 393 -13.13 14.66 -10.39
C CYS A 393 -13.30 14.81 -8.89
N TRP A 394 -12.84 15.94 -8.34
CA TRP A 394 -12.97 16.27 -6.93
C TRP A 394 -12.94 17.78 -6.70
N THR A 395 -13.68 18.25 -5.68
CA THR A 395 -13.66 19.65 -5.22
C THR A 395 -13.32 19.64 -3.72
N PRO A 396 -12.04 19.76 -3.34
CA PRO A 396 -11.63 19.78 -1.95
C PRO A 396 -12.16 21.01 -1.22
N LYS A 397 -12.57 20.83 0.03
CA LYS A 397 -12.96 21.90 0.95
C LYS A 397 -11.72 22.59 1.53
N LYS A 398 -11.90 23.81 2.07
CA LYS A 398 -10.83 24.58 2.73
C LYS A 398 -10.10 23.80 3.83
N ASN A 399 -10.84 23.01 4.63
CA ASN A 399 -10.28 22.18 5.70
C ASN A 399 -9.58 20.90 5.20
N GLN A 400 -9.59 20.63 3.89
CA GLN A 400 -8.87 19.53 3.25
C GLN A 400 -7.55 20.01 2.61
N ALA A 401 -7.17 21.28 2.80
CA ALA A 401 -5.82 21.70 2.43
C ALA A 401 -4.79 21.03 3.34
N SER A 402 -3.75 20.47 2.74
CA SER A 402 -2.77 19.64 3.45
C SER A 402 -1.37 19.76 2.84
N ASP A 403 -0.36 19.68 3.71
CA ASP A 403 1.05 19.56 3.29
C ASP A 403 1.33 18.18 2.66
N LEU A 404 0.51 17.17 3.00
CA LEU A 404 0.54 15.81 2.45
C LEU A 404 -0.45 15.66 1.28
N PRO A 405 -0.13 14.87 0.25
CA PRO A 405 -1.07 14.58 -0.81
C PRO A 405 -2.11 13.53 -0.39
N TYR A 406 -3.33 13.65 -0.90
CA TYR A 406 -4.33 12.58 -0.84
C TYR A 406 -4.03 11.56 -1.94
N THR A 407 -4.13 10.27 -1.65
CA THR A 407 -3.80 9.20 -2.59
C THR A 407 -5.00 8.32 -2.89
N PHE A 408 -5.00 7.73 -4.08
CA PHE A 408 -5.90 6.65 -4.47
C PHE A 408 -5.18 5.73 -5.46
N THR A 409 -5.67 4.51 -5.62
CA THR A 409 -5.16 3.60 -6.65
C THR A 409 -6.18 3.39 -7.76
N VAL A 410 -5.67 3.19 -8.97
CA VAL A 410 -6.43 2.74 -10.13
C VAL A 410 -5.91 1.37 -10.53
N THR A 411 -6.85 0.47 -10.81
CA THR A 411 -6.59 -0.89 -11.27
C THR A 411 -6.98 -0.99 -12.74
N ALA A 412 -6.04 -1.40 -13.59
CA ALA A 412 -6.28 -1.81 -14.96
C ALA A 412 -6.24 -3.34 -15.04
N ARG A 413 -7.28 -3.93 -15.62
CA ARG A 413 -7.40 -5.38 -15.81
C ARG A 413 -7.75 -5.65 -17.27
N ASP A 414 -6.99 -6.51 -17.92
CA ASP A 414 -7.30 -6.99 -19.26
C ASP A 414 -8.37 -8.11 -19.25
N ASN A 415 -8.71 -8.64 -20.41
CA ASN A 415 -9.61 -9.79 -20.55
C ASN A 415 -8.89 -11.04 -21.08
N SER A 416 -7.57 -11.11 -21.00
CA SER A 416 -6.83 -12.29 -21.42
C SER A 416 -7.15 -13.46 -20.49
N CYS A 417 -7.33 -14.67 -21.05
CA CYS A 417 -7.74 -15.86 -20.30
C CYS A 417 -6.80 -17.04 -20.59
N PRO A 418 -6.60 -17.96 -19.62
CA PRO A 418 -7.31 -18.09 -18.33
C PRO A 418 -6.91 -17.09 -17.23
N LEU A 419 -5.78 -16.40 -17.40
CA LEU A 419 -5.23 -15.47 -16.41
C LEU A 419 -5.26 -14.04 -16.96
N ASN A 420 -5.97 -13.15 -16.27
CA ASN A 420 -5.93 -11.73 -16.59
C ASN A 420 -4.60 -11.14 -16.12
N ALA A 421 -3.99 -10.24 -16.89
CA ALA A 421 -3.00 -9.36 -16.31
C ALA A 421 -3.68 -8.16 -15.65
N VAL A 422 -3.10 -7.76 -14.51
CA VAL A 422 -3.65 -6.72 -13.65
C VAL A 422 -2.51 -5.79 -13.24
N THR A 423 -2.70 -4.50 -13.49
CA THR A 423 -1.80 -3.43 -13.09
C THR A 423 -2.50 -2.53 -12.09
N VAL A 424 -1.83 -2.23 -10.98
CA VAL A 424 -2.33 -1.29 -9.97
C VAL A 424 -1.33 -0.17 -9.79
N LYS A 425 -1.78 1.07 -9.95
CA LYS A 425 -0.95 2.27 -9.82
C LYS A 425 -1.58 3.29 -8.89
N SER A 426 -0.74 3.97 -8.13
CA SER A 426 -1.14 5.09 -7.28
C SER A 426 -1.20 6.41 -8.06
N TYR A 427 -2.15 7.25 -7.67
CA TYR A 427 -2.30 8.64 -8.10
C TYR A 427 -2.49 9.51 -6.88
N SER A 428 -2.04 10.76 -6.94
CA SER A 428 -2.13 11.67 -5.81
C SER A 428 -2.56 13.09 -6.18
N VAL A 429 -3.28 13.73 -5.27
CA VAL A 429 -3.73 15.11 -5.37
C VAL A 429 -3.30 15.85 -4.11
N LYS A 430 -2.38 16.80 -4.24
CA LYS A 430 -2.01 17.72 -3.17
C LYS A 430 -2.93 18.94 -3.18
N VAL A 431 -3.61 19.15 -2.07
CA VAL A 431 -4.54 20.29 -1.90
C VAL A 431 -3.79 21.44 -1.26
N LYS A 432 -3.52 22.47 -2.06
CA LYS A 432 -2.86 23.70 -1.62
C LYS A 432 -3.81 24.52 -0.75
N HIS A 433 -3.26 25.10 0.31
CA HIS A 433 -3.95 26.09 1.12
C HIS A 433 -4.35 27.30 0.29
N ILE A 434 -5.51 27.89 0.61
CA ILE A 434 -5.95 29.15 0.03
C ILE A 434 -5.06 30.26 0.59
N ALA A 435 -4.54 31.11 -0.27
CA ALA A 435 -3.89 32.35 0.13
C ALA A 435 -4.96 33.31 0.68
N GLU A 436 -4.90 33.60 1.98
CA GLU A 436 -5.88 34.46 2.66
C GLU A 436 -5.17 35.56 3.44
N ALA A 437 -5.76 36.76 3.41
CA ALA A 437 -5.32 37.92 4.17
C ALA A 437 -6.51 38.80 4.57
N ASP A 438 -6.39 39.41 5.75
CA ASP A 438 -7.21 40.54 6.14
C ASP A 438 -6.73 41.80 5.43
N ARG A 439 -7.68 42.60 4.95
CA ARG A 439 -7.42 43.87 4.26
C ARG A 439 -7.83 45.01 5.16
N ASN A 440 -6.85 45.78 5.62
CA ASN A 440 -7.07 46.97 6.42
C ASN A 440 -7.00 48.20 5.52
N VAL A 441 -7.96 49.10 5.68
CA VAL A 441 -8.02 50.35 4.93
C VAL A 441 -8.22 51.50 5.91
N ASP A 442 -7.24 52.38 6.00
CA ASP A 442 -7.30 53.60 6.80
C ASP A 442 -7.48 54.82 5.92
N THR A 443 -8.39 55.70 6.32
CA THR A 443 -8.73 56.91 5.57
C THR A 443 -8.00 58.13 6.13
N PHE A 444 -7.33 58.88 5.26
CA PHE A 444 -6.62 60.11 5.60
C PHE A 444 -7.21 61.32 4.86
N ALA A 445 -6.85 62.52 5.32
CA ALA A 445 -7.25 63.77 4.67
C ALA A 445 -6.78 63.84 3.21
N CYS A 446 -7.51 64.63 2.42
CA CYS A 446 -7.20 64.95 1.02
C CYS A 446 -7.16 63.72 0.09
N GLY A 447 -8.12 62.80 0.24
CA GLY A 447 -8.28 61.65 -0.68
C GLY A 447 -7.17 60.60 -0.57
N LYS A 448 -6.52 60.48 0.58
CA LYS A 448 -5.48 59.48 0.83
C LYS A 448 -6.06 58.29 1.57
N TYR A 449 -5.71 57.08 1.12
CA TYR A 449 -6.11 55.83 1.75
C TYR A 449 -4.88 54.96 1.93
N TYR A 450 -4.58 54.57 3.16
CA TYR A 450 -3.57 53.54 3.43
C TYR A 450 -4.24 52.18 3.30
N VAL A 451 -3.59 51.28 2.59
CA VAL A 451 -4.04 49.89 2.45
C VAL A 451 -2.96 48.98 3.01
N GLU A 452 -3.36 47.98 3.76
CA GLU A 452 -2.48 46.93 4.26
C GLU A 452 -3.15 45.57 4.11
N SER A 453 -2.36 44.57 3.69
CA SER A 453 -2.75 43.18 3.62
C SER A 453 -2.00 42.41 4.69
N ASN A 454 -2.74 41.81 5.62
CA ASN A 454 -2.20 41.00 6.69
C ASN A 454 -2.54 39.53 6.42
N PRO A 455 -1.57 38.73 5.93
CA PRO A 455 -1.77 37.30 5.70
C PRO A 455 -2.22 36.60 6.98
N PHE A 456 -3.09 35.60 6.85
CA PHE A 456 -3.53 34.82 8.00
C PHE A 456 -2.33 34.16 8.71
N PRO A 457 -2.38 33.92 10.03
CA PRO A 457 -1.24 33.39 10.81
C PRO A 457 -0.61 32.10 10.28
N ASN A 458 -1.35 31.31 9.51
CA ASN A 458 -0.90 30.03 8.92
C ASN A 458 -0.59 30.12 7.41
N PHE A 459 -0.35 31.32 6.87
CA PHE A 459 0.01 31.50 5.47
C PHE A 459 1.27 30.69 5.14
N LYS A 460 1.20 29.85 4.11
CA LYS A 460 2.31 28.97 3.69
C LYS A 460 3.10 29.64 2.57
N GLY A 461 4.42 29.75 2.74
CA GLY A 461 5.32 30.37 1.77
C GLY A 461 5.50 31.87 1.98
N SER A 462 6.08 32.54 0.99
CA SER A 462 6.25 34.01 1.00
C SER A 462 5.07 34.65 0.29
N PRO A 463 4.27 35.50 0.96
CA PRO A 463 3.13 36.16 0.33
C PRO A 463 3.59 37.15 -0.74
N SER A 464 2.92 37.12 -1.89
CA SER A 464 2.97 38.18 -2.90
C SER A 464 1.79 39.11 -2.70
N TYR A 465 1.91 40.38 -3.08
CA TYR A 465 0.80 41.32 -2.96
C TYR A 465 0.56 41.97 -4.30
N PHE A 466 -0.70 42.28 -4.58
CA PHE A 466 -1.08 43.11 -5.71
C PHE A 466 -2.30 43.93 -5.34
N TRP A 467 -2.24 45.24 -5.60
CA TRP A 467 -3.31 46.20 -5.39
C TRP A 467 -3.54 47.00 -6.65
N GLU A 468 -4.80 47.15 -7.05
CA GLU A 468 -5.23 48.00 -8.17
C GLU A 468 -6.57 48.66 -7.84
N VAL A 469 -6.93 49.71 -8.58
CA VAL A 469 -8.21 50.41 -8.37
C VAL A 469 -8.95 50.52 -9.69
N THR A 470 -10.24 50.17 -9.67
CA THR A 470 -11.16 50.34 -10.80
C THR A 470 -12.29 51.28 -10.45
N ASP A 471 -13.05 51.69 -11.45
CA ASP A 471 -14.39 52.24 -11.23
C ASP A 471 -15.39 51.16 -10.78
N THR A 472 -16.65 51.56 -10.57
CA THR A 472 -17.74 50.66 -10.19
C THR A 472 -18.16 49.67 -11.28
N ASN A 473 -17.70 49.84 -12.51
CA ASN A 473 -17.92 48.95 -13.65
C ASN A 473 -16.70 48.04 -13.92
N ASN A 474 -15.76 47.95 -12.97
CA ASN A 474 -14.50 47.21 -13.09
C ASN A 474 -13.58 47.66 -14.24
N GLN A 475 -13.68 48.92 -14.68
CA GLN A 475 -12.78 49.48 -15.68
C GLN A 475 -11.53 50.08 -15.02
N LEU A 476 -10.38 49.83 -15.63
CA LEU A 476 -9.09 50.36 -15.16
C LEU A 476 -9.06 51.89 -15.29
N LEU A 477 -8.58 52.55 -14.23
CA LEU A 477 -8.45 54.00 -14.19
C LEU A 477 -7.01 54.45 -14.47
N ASN A 478 -6.83 55.69 -14.93
CA ASN A 478 -5.52 56.27 -15.20
C ASN A 478 -5.05 57.22 -14.07
N LYS A 479 -3.82 57.74 -14.19
CA LYS A 479 -3.16 58.55 -13.14
C LYS A 479 -3.87 59.87 -12.82
N SER A 480 -4.83 60.30 -13.65
CA SER A 480 -5.66 61.47 -13.36
C SER A 480 -6.69 61.21 -12.26
N TYR A 481 -6.99 59.94 -11.95
CA TYR A 481 -7.95 59.53 -10.92
C TYR A 481 -7.26 59.13 -9.62
N TYR A 482 -6.21 58.31 -9.71
CA TYR A 482 -5.49 57.84 -8.53
C TYR A 482 -4.05 57.45 -8.86
N TYR A 483 -3.21 57.28 -7.83
CA TYR A 483 -1.88 56.66 -7.93
C TYR A 483 -1.41 56.18 -6.55
N PHE A 484 -0.51 55.21 -6.50
CA PHE A 484 0.14 54.75 -5.28
C PHE A 484 1.37 55.61 -4.92
N LYS A 485 1.63 55.83 -3.63
CA LYS A 485 2.76 56.64 -3.12
C LYS A 485 3.79 55.80 -2.37
N PRO A 486 5.10 55.97 -2.63
CA PRO A 486 5.71 57.04 -3.43
C PRO A 486 5.91 56.69 -4.91
N SER A 487 5.52 55.49 -5.36
CA SER A 487 5.88 54.96 -6.69
C SER A 487 5.27 55.72 -7.87
N ASN A 488 4.20 56.49 -7.64
CA ASN A 488 3.39 57.12 -8.69
C ASN A 488 2.90 56.11 -9.75
N SER A 489 2.64 54.87 -9.31
CA SER A 489 2.13 53.76 -10.12
C SER A 489 0.61 53.63 -10.01
N LEU A 490 -0.01 52.92 -10.96
CA LEU A 490 -1.43 52.53 -10.90
C LEU A 490 -1.66 51.22 -10.13
N TYR A 491 -0.60 50.53 -9.76
CA TYR A 491 -0.66 49.33 -8.93
C TYR A 491 0.43 49.35 -7.86
N SER A 492 0.25 48.53 -6.83
CA SER A 492 1.28 48.27 -5.82
C SER A 492 1.43 46.77 -5.58
N ASN A 493 2.68 46.32 -5.44
CA ASN A 493 3.02 44.95 -5.05
C ASN A 493 3.49 44.84 -3.59
N LYS A 494 3.18 45.84 -2.77
CA LYS A 494 3.63 45.89 -1.38
C LYS A 494 2.57 45.34 -0.44
N LYS A 495 3.03 44.82 0.70
CA LYS A 495 2.16 44.45 1.83
C LYS A 495 1.25 45.61 2.23
N SER A 496 1.83 46.81 2.33
CA SER A 496 1.11 48.04 2.56
C SER A 496 1.58 49.17 1.66
N ASP A 497 0.65 50.05 1.30
CA ASP A 497 0.90 51.21 0.42
C ASP A 497 -0.16 52.30 0.67
N THR A 498 0.05 53.49 0.10
CA THR A 498 -0.91 54.60 0.17
C THR A 498 -1.44 54.94 -1.22
N ILE A 499 -2.75 54.86 -1.39
CA ILE A 499 -3.47 55.33 -2.57
C ILE A 499 -3.77 56.82 -2.40
N GLN A 500 -3.41 57.62 -3.39
CA GLN A 500 -3.82 59.03 -3.51
C GLN A 500 -4.86 59.16 -4.62
N PHE A 501 -6.11 59.42 -4.23
CA PHE A 501 -7.16 59.83 -5.16
C PHE A 501 -7.05 61.32 -5.48
N ARG A 502 -7.31 61.67 -6.74
CA ARG A 502 -7.30 63.05 -7.28
C ARG A 502 -8.68 63.56 -7.67
N LYS A 503 -9.66 62.65 -7.81
CA LYS A 503 -11.05 62.95 -8.16
C LYS A 503 -11.98 62.26 -7.17
N GLY A 504 -13.02 62.97 -6.72
CA GLY A 504 -14.10 62.36 -5.95
C GLY A 504 -14.87 61.33 -6.77
N GLY A 505 -15.42 60.31 -6.11
CA GLY A 505 -16.16 59.24 -6.77
C GLY A 505 -16.21 57.97 -5.93
N LYS A 506 -16.94 56.95 -6.43
CA LYS A 506 -16.94 55.60 -5.85
C LYS A 506 -16.00 54.72 -6.67
N TYR A 507 -15.09 54.04 -5.98
CA TYR A 507 -14.05 53.21 -6.57
C TYR A 507 -14.03 51.83 -5.91
N ILE A 508 -13.47 50.84 -6.60
CA ILE A 508 -13.25 49.48 -6.07
C ILE A 508 -11.75 49.26 -5.96
N ILE A 509 -11.27 48.96 -4.76
CA ILE A 509 -9.88 48.56 -4.51
C ILE A 509 -9.82 47.03 -4.62
N HIS A 510 -9.12 46.54 -5.63
CA HIS A 510 -8.86 45.11 -5.80
C HIS A 510 -7.57 44.74 -5.08
N HIS A 511 -7.56 43.56 -4.48
CA HIS A 511 -6.39 43.00 -3.84
C HIS A 511 -6.27 41.51 -4.19
N ARG A 512 -5.05 41.07 -4.51
CA ARG A 512 -4.69 39.66 -4.67
C ARG A 512 -3.46 39.37 -3.81
N ILE A 513 -3.47 38.21 -3.18
CA ILE A 513 -2.37 37.68 -2.36
C ILE A 513 -1.93 36.31 -2.87
#